data_AF-G8S430-F1
#
_entry.id   AF-G8S430-F1
#
_cell.length_a   1.000
_cell.length_b   1.000
_cell.length_c   1.000
_cell.angle_alpha   90.00
_cell.angle_beta   90.00
_cell.angle_gamma   90.00
#
_symmetry.space_group_name_H-M   'P 1'
#
loop_
_entity.id
_entity.type
_entity.pdbx_description
1 polymer ?
#
loop_
_entity_poly.entity_id
_entity_poly.type
_entity_poly.pdbx_seq_one_letter_code
_entity_poly.pdbx_strand_id
1 'polypeptide(L)'
;MSDQNAELDAALERVVEAARAHLAAVKAAAGRIDDDDVWQAYVDLNNASFAYDEKLLDAFGEVTPWDVESIDPDEADQRFLAGEAGADGGAGDAYPQVISVRQRRDYRVPSVSALLRVAENARKNAVPEDEEVGPVESVGEAVLELLQAGDGSLASLDVPELEPLDGLLTVTEVEAPLDLEAFDDADGSGPFAPAEGDQLVGRLDEHPFLPDEEDDHAGHNH
;
A
#
# COMPACT_ATOMS: atom_id res chain seq x y z
N MET A 1 24.02 -23.81 -21.29
CA MET A 1 23.26 -24.52 -20.23
C MET A 1 24.06 -24.65 -18.94
N SER A 2 25.24 -25.28 -18.87
CA SER A 2 25.99 -25.32 -17.58
C SER A 2 26.50 -23.94 -17.13
N ASP A 3 26.83 -23.06 -18.07
CA ASP A 3 27.30 -21.69 -17.80
C ASP A 3 26.17 -20.80 -17.27
N GLN A 4 24.99 -20.87 -17.89
CA GLN A 4 23.79 -20.12 -17.50
C GLN A 4 23.29 -20.52 -16.10
N ASN A 5 23.30 -21.81 -15.76
CA ASN A 5 22.94 -22.24 -14.41
C ASN A 5 23.97 -21.76 -13.37
N ALA A 6 25.27 -21.78 -13.70
CA ALA A 6 26.30 -21.27 -12.80
C ALA A 6 26.20 -19.74 -12.61
N GLU A 7 25.84 -18.99 -13.65
CA GLU A 7 25.54 -17.56 -13.55
C GLU A 7 24.30 -17.27 -12.71
N LEU A 8 23.28 -18.13 -12.79
CA LEU A 8 22.07 -18.00 -11.99
C LEU A 8 22.34 -18.32 -10.50
N ASP A 9 23.11 -19.37 -10.22
CA ASP A 9 23.58 -19.69 -8.87
C ASP A 9 24.40 -18.53 -8.28
N ALA A 10 25.29 -17.94 -9.09
CA ALA A 10 26.07 -16.78 -8.67
C ALA A 10 25.21 -15.52 -8.45
N ALA A 11 24.16 -15.32 -9.25
CA ALA A 11 23.21 -14.22 -9.04
C ALA A 11 22.39 -14.42 -7.76
N LEU A 12 21.93 -15.64 -7.48
CA LEU A 12 21.24 -15.97 -6.23
C LEU A 12 22.14 -15.75 -5.01
N GLU A 13 23.41 -16.17 -5.07
CA GLU A 13 24.33 -15.96 -3.94
C GLU A 13 24.53 -14.46 -3.67
N ARG A 14 24.60 -13.62 -4.72
CA ARG A 14 24.66 -12.15 -4.55
C ARG A 14 23.44 -11.58 -3.84
N VAL A 15 22.23 -12.10 -4.11
CA VAL A 15 21.02 -11.71 -3.36
C VAL A 15 21.16 -12.07 -1.89
N VAL A 16 21.64 -13.28 -1.58
CA VAL A 16 21.82 -13.75 -0.21
C VAL A 16 22.87 -12.91 0.54
N GLU A 17 23.99 -12.60 -0.12
CA GLU A 17 25.03 -11.73 0.43
C GLU A 17 24.52 -10.32 0.72
N ALA A 18 23.83 -9.71 -0.24
CA ALA A 18 23.25 -8.37 -0.08
C ALA A 18 22.17 -8.35 1.03
N ALA A 19 21.34 -9.40 1.14
CA ALA A 19 20.34 -9.50 2.20
C ALA A 19 20.96 -9.57 3.60
N ARG A 20 22.08 -10.30 3.73
CA ARG A 20 22.84 -10.35 4.99
C ARG A 20 23.49 -9.01 5.31
N ALA A 21 24.03 -8.31 4.31
CA ALA A 21 24.62 -6.99 4.47
C ALA A 21 23.58 -5.95 4.91
N HIS A 22 22.41 -5.92 4.25
CA HIS A 22 21.29 -5.07 4.63
C HIS A 22 20.83 -5.32 6.07
N LEU A 23 20.64 -6.58 6.47
CA LEU A 23 20.29 -6.90 7.87
C LEU A 23 21.37 -6.46 8.87
N ALA A 24 22.65 -6.54 8.51
CA ALA A 24 23.74 -6.07 9.34
C ALA A 24 23.72 -4.54 9.50
N ALA A 25 23.48 -3.80 8.41
CA ALA A 25 23.32 -2.35 8.42
C ALA A 25 22.13 -1.93 9.30
N VAL A 26 20.96 -2.54 9.12
CA VAL A 26 19.76 -2.27 9.93
C VAL A 26 20.02 -2.50 11.42
N LYS A 27 20.72 -3.59 11.77
CA LYS A 27 21.10 -3.86 13.16
C LYS A 27 22.08 -2.82 13.72
N ALA A 28 23.00 -2.32 12.89
CA ALA A 28 23.97 -1.31 13.29
C ALA A 28 23.35 0.08 13.44
N ALA A 29 22.34 0.41 12.63
CA ALA A 29 21.58 1.66 12.72
C ALA A 29 20.78 1.77 14.03
N ALA A 30 20.42 0.64 14.66
CA ALA A 30 19.80 0.58 15.99
C ALA A 30 18.55 1.48 16.13
N GLY A 31 17.73 1.54 15.08
CA GLY A 31 16.49 2.33 15.05
C GLY A 31 16.68 3.81 14.68
N ARG A 32 17.87 4.23 14.26
CA ARG A 32 18.03 5.52 13.58
C ARG A 32 17.19 5.53 12.31
N ILE A 33 16.45 6.63 12.13
CA ILE A 33 15.76 6.97 10.90
C ILE A 33 16.82 7.61 9.97
N ASP A 34 16.72 7.34 8.67
CA ASP A 34 17.59 7.91 7.64
C ASP A 34 19.10 7.61 7.81
N ASP A 35 19.45 6.31 7.91
CA ASP A 35 20.85 5.87 7.99
C ASP A 35 21.38 5.51 6.59
N ASP A 36 22.38 6.26 6.10
CA ASP A 36 22.97 6.10 4.76
C ASP A 36 23.46 4.66 4.47
N ASP A 37 24.03 3.98 5.48
CA ASP A 37 24.54 2.62 5.31
C ASP A 37 23.38 1.62 5.12
N VAL A 38 22.24 1.87 5.78
CA VAL A 38 21.02 1.08 5.59
C VAL A 38 20.46 1.30 4.19
N TRP A 39 20.39 2.57 3.77
CA TRP A 39 19.90 2.94 2.45
C TRP A 39 20.75 2.32 1.33
N GLN A 40 22.08 2.46 1.38
CA GLN A 40 22.96 1.86 0.37
C GLN A 40 22.82 0.33 0.33
N ALA A 41 22.77 -0.33 1.49
CA ALA A 41 22.61 -1.78 1.54
C ALA A 41 21.22 -2.24 1.05
N TYR A 42 20.19 -1.41 1.20
CA TYR A 42 18.87 -1.65 0.62
C TYR A 42 18.91 -1.57 -0.91
N VAL A 43 19.53 -0.52 -1.47
CA VAL A 43 19.70 -0.37 -2.94
C VAL A 43 20.47 -1.55 -3.52
N ASP A 44 21.54 -1.99 -2.85
CA ASP A 44 22.33 -3.15 -3.27
C ASP A 44 21.52 -4.45 -3.27
N LEU A 45 20.71 -4.67 -2.24
CA LEU A 45 19.80 -5.83 -2.15
C LEU A 45 18.75 -5.80 -3.27
N ASN A 46 18.14 -4.64 -3.49
CA ASN A 46 17.14 -4.46 -4.55
C ASN A 46 17.74 -4.78 -5.93
N ASN A 47 18.89 -4.18 -6.25
CA ASN A 47 19.53 -4.35 -7.55
C ASN A 47 20.11 -5.76 -7.76
N ALA A 48 20.58 -6.42 -6.69
CA ALA A 48 20.95 -7.83 -6.75
C ALA A 48 19.72 -8.71 -7.06
N SER A 49 18.58 -8.40 -6.43
CA SER A 49 17.32 -9.12 -6.63
C SER A 49 16.79 -8.95 -8.06
N PHE A 50 16.77 -7.72 -8.57
CA PHE A 50 16.42 -7.44 -9.97
C PHE A 50 17.31 -8.20 -10.96
N ALA A 51 18.64 -8.19 -10.75
CA ALA A 51 19.56 -8.89 -11.64
C ALA A 51 19.42 -10.42 -11.61
N TYR A 52 18.99 -10.98 -10.48
CA TYR A 52 18.65 -12.40 -10.36
C TYR A 52 17.35 -12.71 -11.09
N ASP A 53 16.34 -11.85 -10.94
CA ASP A 53 15.02 -11.97 -11.55
C ASP A 53 15.11 -12.00 -13.08
N GLU A 54 15.83 -11.04 -13.68
CA GLU A 54 16.07 -10.97 -15.12
C GLU A 54 16.73 -12.25 -15.67
N LYS A 55 17.65 -12.85 -14.90
CA LYS A 55 18.31 -14.10 -15.28
C LYS A 55 17.39 -15.31 -15.14
N LEU A 56 16.52 -15.31 -14.14
CA LEU A 56 15.53 -16.36 -13.93
C LEU A 56 14.49 -16.34 -15.06
N LEU A 57 14.06 -15.14 -15.46
CA LEU A 57 13.12 -14.92 -16.56
C LEU A 57 13.72 -15.37 -17.90
N ASP A 58 14.96 -14.98 -18.21
CA ASP A 58 15.64 -15.39 -19.45
C ASP A 58 15.86 -16.91 -19.51
N ALA A 59 16.24 -17.55 -18.39
CA ALA A 59 16.58 -18.96 -18.38
C ALA A 59 15.35 -19.88 -18.33
N PHE A 60 14.30 -19.50 -17.60
CA PHE A 60 13.19 -20.38 -17.26
C PHE A 60 11.80 -19.77 -17.50
N GLY A 61 11.70 -18.48 -17.82
CA GLY A 61 10.41 -17.80 -17.97
C GLY A 61 9.70 -17.54 -16.63
N GLU A 62 10.44 -17.59 -15.53
CA GLU A 62 9.93 -17.46 -14.15
C GLU A 62 10.45 -16.18 -13.51
N VAL A 63 9.70 -15.65 -12.54
CA VAL A 63 10.06 -14.47 -11.75
C VAL A 63 9.98 -14.77 -10.25
N THR A 64 10.65 -13.97 -9.45
CA THR A 64 10.62 -14.02 -8.00
C THR A 64 9.32 -13.40 -7.47
N PRO A 65 8.79 -13.87 -6.33
CA PRO A 65 7.50 -13.38 -5.81
C PRO A 65 7.47 -11.91 -5.40
N TRP A 66 8.62 -11.24 -5.27
CA TRP A 66 8.73 -9.86 -4.80
C TRP A 66 8.98 -8.83 -5.90
N ASP A 67 9.09 -9.25 -7.17
CA ASP A 67 9.03 -8.45 -8.40
C ASP A 67 9.48 -6.97 -8.24
N VAL A 68 10.80 -6.76 -8.22
CA VAL A 68 11.42 -5.45 -7.97
C VAL A 68 11.91 -4.81 -9.26
N GLU A 69 11.91 -3.48 -9.32
CA GLU A 69 12.55 -2.72 -10.41
C GLU A 69 13.97 -2.29 -10.02
N SER A 70 14.86 -2.06 -11.00
CA SER A 70 16.20 -1.53 -10.70
C SER A 70 16.14 -0.12 -10.14
N ILE A 71 16.90 0.15 -9.08
CA ILE A 71 17.09 1.48 -8.51
C ILE A 71 18.39 2.06 -9.07
N ASP A 72 18.32 3.23 -9.71
CA ASP A 72 19.50 4.04 -10.02
C ASP A 72 20.01 4.72 -8.72
N PRO A 73 21.20 4.37 -8.21
CA PRO A 73 21.71 4.94 -6.96
C PRO A 73 21.87 6.46 -7.03
N ASP A 74 22.32 7.00 -8.17
CA ASP A 74 22.56 8.44 -8.32
C ASP A 74 21.24 9.22 -8.38
N GLU A 75 20.20 8.65 -9.00
CA GLU A 75 18.86 9.24 -9.03
C GLU A 75 18.16 9.13 -7.67
N ALA A 76 18.34 7.99 -6.98
CA ALA A 76 17.68 7.73 -5.72
C ALA A 76 18.30 8.54 -4.57
N ASP A 77 19.62 8.74 -4.58
CA ASP A 77 20.31 9.68 -3.67
C ASP A 77 19.87 11.12 -3.93
N GLN A 78 19.65 11.51 -5.19
CA GLN A 78 19.09 12.84 -5.51
C GLN A 78 17.67 13.01 -4.99
N ARG A 79 16.85 11.95 -4.98
CA ARG A 79 15.49 11.99 -4.39
C ARG A 79 15.53 12.03 -2.86
N PHE A 80 16.46 11.31 -2.23
CA PHE A 80 16.63 11.30 -0.76
C PHE A 80 17.22 12.62 -0.26
N LEU A 81 18.27 13.13 -0.92
CA LEU A 81 18.85 14.46 -0.66
C LEU A 81 17.89 15.60 -1.01
N ALA A 82 17.00 15.44 -1.99
CA ALA A 82 15.91 16.39 -2.25
C ALA A 82 14.82 16.34 -1.16
N GLY A 83 14.65 15.19 -0.50
CA GLY A 83 13.82 15.03 0.70
C GLY A 83 14.40 15.76 1.92
N GLU A 84 15.71 15.66 2.15
CA GLU A 84 16.39 16.37 3.25
C GLU A 84 16.60 17.87 2.98
N ALA A 85 16.88 18.26 1.73
CA ALA A 85 16.96 19.68 1.34
C ALA A 85 15.58 20.39 1.38
N GLY A 86 14.50 19.66 1.61
CA GLY A 86 13.17 20.18 1.89
C GLY A 86 12.93 20.55 3.37
N ALA A 87 13.79 20.11 4.30
CA ALA A 87 13.59 20.37 5.73
C ALA A 87 14.54 21.42 6.33
N ASP A 88 15.78 21.57 5.84
CA ASP A 88 16.68 22.63 6.32
C ASP A 88 17.77 22.98 5.29
N GLY A 89 17.55 24.02 4.45
CA GLY A 89 18.68 24.76 3.84
C GLY A 89 18.56 25.20 2.37
N GLY A 90 17.61 24.68 1.58
CA GLY A 90 17.20 25.32 0.32
C GLY A 90 16.11 26.35 0.62
N ALA A 91 15.99 27.42 -0.17
CA ALA A 91 14.71 28.13 -0.19
C ALA A 91 13.68 27.08 -0.60
N GLY A 92 12.82 26.66 0.33
CA GLY A 92 11.77 25.67 0.08
C GLY A 92 11.02 26.04 -1.19
N ASP A 93 10.42 25.05 -1.84
CA ASP A 93 9.61 25.30 -3.03
C ASP A 93 8.78 26.56 -2.82
N ALA A 94 8.85 27.50 -3.76
CA ALA A 94 8.11 28.75 -3.66
C ALA A 94 6.58 28.52 -3.70
N TYR A 95 6.16 27.31 -4.07
CA TYR A 95 4.77 26.89 -4.18
C TYR A 95 4.53 25.55 -3.48
N PRO A 96 4.74 25.45 -2.16
CA PRO A 96 4.41 24.23 -1.44
C PRO A 96 2.88 24.05 -1.51
N GLN A 97 2.43 22.92 -2.07
CA GLN A 97 1.02 22.58 -2.16
C GLN A 97 0.70 21.45 -1.20
N VAL A 98 -0.47 21.49 -0.59
CA VAL A 98 -1.00 20.38 0.21
C VAL A 98 -2.14 19.77 -0.59
N ILE A 99 -2.13 18.44 -0.70
CA ILE A 99 -3.18 17.68 -1.39
C ILE A 99 -3.90 16.80 -0.37
N SER A 100 -5.23 16.85 -0.37
CA SER A 100 -6.09 15.88 0.30
C SER A 100 -6.64 14.89 -0.72
N VAL A 101 -6.37 13.60 -0.49
CA VAL A 101 -6.99 12.49 -1.23
C VAL A 101 -8.01 11.85 -0.32
N ARG A 102 -9.27 11.81 -0.76
CA ARG A 102 -10.39 11.23 0.01
C ARG A 102 -11.06 10.17 -0.83
N GLN A 103 -11.31 9.02 -0.20
CA GLN A 103 -12.01 7.91 -0.84
C GLN A 103 -13.20 7.51 0.01
N ARG A 104 -14.34 7.30 -0.65
CA ARG A 104 -15.52 6.64 -0.09
C ARG A 104 -15.76 5.38 -0.89
N ARG A 105 -15.91 4.25 -0.20
CA ARG A 105 -16.34 2.99 -0.78
C ARG A 105 -17.53 2.47 -0.01
N ASP A 106 -18.63 2.24 -0.70
CA ASP A 106 -19.78 1.60 -0.12
C ASP A 106 -19.68 0.09 -0.36
N TYR A 107 -20.09 -0.72 0.62
CA TYR A 107 -20.06 -2.18 0.51
C TYR A 107 -21.40 -2.77 0.93
N ARG A 108 -21.83 -3.81 0.21
CA ARG A 108 -22.87 -4.72 0.70
C ARG A 108 -22.20 -5.88 1.42
N VAL A 109 -22.72 -6.26 2.59
CA VAL A 109 -22.29 -7.47 3.31
C VAL A 109 -23.26 -8.61 2.99
N PRO A 110 -22.90 -9.57 2.12
CA PRO A 110 -23.83 -10.65 1.74
C PRO A 110 -24.08 -11.63 2.89
N SER A 111 -23.08 -11.83 3.76
CA SER A 111 -23.15 -12.74 4.90
C SER A 111 -22.38 -12.18 6.09
N VAL A 112 -23.11 -11.69 7.09
CA VAL A 112 -22.52 -11.15 8.34
C VAL A 112 -21.69 -12.20 9.06
N SER A 113 -22.19 -13.44 9.18
CA SER A 113 -21.47 -14.51 9.87
C SER A 113 -20.17 -14.90 9.18
N ALA A 114 -20.10 -14.80 7.84
CA ALA A 114 -18.87 -15.04 7.10
C ALA A 114 -17.85 -13.91 7.38
N LEU A 115 -18.30 -12.65 7.35
CA LEU A 115 -17.45 -11.50 7.62
C LEU A 115 -16.86 -11.56 9.04
N LEU A 116 -17.70 -11.82 10.06
CA LEU A 116 -17.25 -11.97 11.45
C LEU A 116 -16.17 -13.05 11.58
N ARG A 117 -16.34 -14.20 10.92
CA ARG A 117 -15.36 -15.30 10.96
C ARG A 117 -14.01 -14.91 10.32
N VAL A 118 -14.01 -14.14 9.23
CA VAL A 118 -12.76 -13.68 8.61
C VAL A 118 -12.06 -12.65 9.52
N ALA A 119 -12.81 -11.72 10.10
CA ALA A 119 -12.29 -10.76 11.06
C ALA A 119 -11.72 -11.42 12.33
N GLU A 120 -12.40 -12.43 12.89
CA GLU A 120 -11.87 -13.21 14.03
C GLU A 120 -10.55 -13.90 13.70
N ASN A 121 -10.39 -14.40 12.46
CA ASN A 121 -9.13 -14.99 12.03
C ASN A 121 -8.03 -13.93 11.88
N ALA A 122 -8.36 -12.75 11.33
CA ALA A 122 -7.44 -11.64 11.21
C ALA A 122 -6.92 -11.20 12.59
N ARG A 123 -7.84 -11.01 13.55
CA ARG A 123 -7.53 -10.68 14.95
C ARG A 123 -6.59 -11.70 15.60
N LYS A 124 -6.89 -13.00 15.48
CA LYS A 124 -6.06 -14.07 16.06
C LYS A 124 -4.64 -14.09 15.48
N ASN A 125 -4.47 -13.69 14.23
CA ASN A 125 -3.16 -13.63 13.59
C ASN A 125 -2.36 -12.36 13.95
N ALA A 126 -3.04 -11.32 14.45
CA ALA A 126 -2.43 -10.05 14.80
C ALA A 126 -1.84 -10.02 16.22
N VAL A 127 -2.29 -10.94 17.10
CA VAL A 127 -1.81 -11.04 18.48
C VAL A 127 -0.92 -12.27 18.70
N PRO A 128 -0.01 -12.25 19.69
CA PRO A 128 0.73 -13.43 20.12
C PRO A 128 -0.20 -14.59 20.54
N GLU A 129 0.22 -15.83 20.31
CA GLU A 129 -0.58 -17.05 20.60
C GLU A 129 -0.97 -17.20 22.09
N ASP A 130 -0.27 -16.52 23.00
CA ASP A 130 -0.50 -16.56 24.44
C ASP A 130 -1.54 -15.53 24.94
N GLU A 131 -2.10 -14.70 24.05
CA GLU A 131 -3.12 -13.71 24.37
C GLU A 131 -4.52 -14.18 23.95
N GLU A 132 -5.44 -14.29 24.91
CA GLU A 132 -6.85 -14.60 24.61
C GLU A 132 -7.56 -13.35 24.07
N VAL A 133 -8.00 -13.42 22.82
CA VAL A 133 -8.80 -12.36 22.18
C VAL A 133 -10.28 -12.71 22.20
N GLY A 134 -11.11 -11.72 22.57
CA GLY A 134 -12.55 -11.84 22.55
C GLY A 134 -13.12 -12.01 21.13
N PRO A 135 -14.40 -12.43 21.01
CA PRO A 135 -15.07 -12.55 19.72
C PRO A 135 -15.28 -11.17 19.06
N VAL A 136 -15.48 -11.17 17.74
CA VAL A 136 -15.89 -9.97 17.01
C VAL A 136 -17.42 -9.92 17.02
N GLU A 137 -18.00 -8.84 17.57
CA GLU A 137 -19.43 -8.78 17.90
C GLU A 137 -20.27 -8.02 16.84
N SER A 138 -19.62 -7.24 15.97
CA SER A 138 -20.33 -6.42 14.98
C SER A 138 -19.66 -6.35 13.61
N VAL A 139 -20.44 -5.95 12.60
CA VAL A 139 -19.93 -5.70 11.24
C VAL A 139 -18.89 -4.57 11.23
N GLY A 140 -19.14 -3.49 11.98
CA GLY A 140 -18.20 -2.36 12.05
C GLY A 140 -16.87 -2.78 12.68
N GLU A 141 -16.93 -3.52 13.78
CA GLU A 141 -15.75 -4.12 14.41
C GLU A 141 -15.02 -5.06 13.44
N ALA A 142 -15.75 -5.91 12.72
CA ALA A 142 -15.13 -6.81 11.75
C ALA A 142 -14.35 -6.05 10.65
N VAL A 143 -14.89 -4.95 10.14
CA VAL A 143 -14.18 -4.09 9.18
C VAL A 143 -12.94 -3.45 9.81
N LEU A 144 -13.03 -3.00 11.07
CA LEU A 144 -11.88 -2.45 11.79
C LEU A 144 -10.76 -3.48 12.01
N GLU A 145 -11.10 -4.73 12.33
CA GLU A 145 -10.10 -5.80 12.47
C GLU A 145 -9.38 -6.11 11.16
N LEU A 146 -10.11 -6.11 10.03
CA LEU A 146 -9.50 -6.30 8.71
C LEU A 146 -8.55 -5.15 8.37
N LEU A 147 -8.98 -3.90 8.62
CA LEU A 147 -8.15 -2.72 8.42
C LEU A 147 -6.91 -2.77 9.31
N GLN A 148 -7.05 -3.11 10.59
CA GLN A 148 -5.91 -3.20 11.51
C GLN A 148 -4.92 -4.30 11.09
N ALA A 149 -5.41 -5.46 10.64
CA ALA A 149 -4.56 -6.52 10.11
C ALA A 149 -3.86 -6.12 8.79
N GLY A 150 -4.44 -5.19 8.04
CA GLY A 150 -3.87 -4.61 6.83
C GLY A 150 -3.12 -3.29 7.03
N ASP A 151 -2.76 -2.93 8.26
CA ASP A 151 -2.07 -1.68 8.61
C ASP A 151 -2.79 -0.41 8.09
N GLY A 152 -4.12 -0.42 8.17
CA GLY A 152 -4.99 0.66 7.70
C GLY A 152 -5.23 0.68 6.18
N SER A 153 -4.64 -0.24 5.40
CA SER A 153 -4.81 -0.31 3.95
C SER A 153 -6.22 -0.72 3.55
N LEU A 154 -6.85 0.03 2.64
CA LEU A 154 -8.16 -0.31 2.07
C LEU A 154 -8.15 -1.60 1.22
N ALA A 155 -6.99 -2.05 0.75
CA ALA A 155 -6.86 -3.33 0.04
C ALA A 155 -7.22 -4.53 0.94
N SER A 156 -7.15 -4.38 2.26
CA SER A 156 -7.60 -5.39 3.22
C SER A 156 -9.11 -5.65 3.17
N LEU A 157 -9.88 -4.75 2.56
CA LEU A 157 -11.33 -4.87 2.39
C LEU A 157 -11.73 -5.57 1.08
N ASP A 158 -10.77 -5.94 0.24
CA ASP A 158 -11.02 -6.66 -1.01
C ASP A 158 -11.22 -8.17 -0.73
N VAL A 159 -12.22 -8.49 0.07
CA VAL A 159 -12.60 -9.84 0.50
C VAL A 159 -13.95 -10.25 -0.07
N PRO A 160 -14.21 -11.55 -0.32
CA PRO A 160 -15.50 -12.02 -0.85
C PRO A 160 -16.72 -11.69 0.04
N GLU A 161 -16.50 -11.46 1.34
CA GLU A 161 -17.52 -11.08 2.30
C GLU A 161 -17.99 -9.62 2.20
N LEU A 162 -17.29 -8.80 1.41
CA LEU A 162 -17.62 -7.41 1.11
C LEU A 162 -17.80 -7.25 -0.40
N GLU A 163 -19.03 -7.07 -0.85
CA GLU A 163 -19.29 -6.76 -2.25
C GLU A 163 -19.21 -5.25 -2.46
N PRO A 164 -18.33 -4.74 -3.34
CA PRO A 164 -18.21 -3.32 -3.60
C PRO A 164 -19.48 -2.79 -4.28
N LEU A 165 -19.95 -1.65 -3.79
CA LEU A 165 -20.96 -0.82 -4.43
C LEU A 165 -20.25 0.38 -5.08
N ASP A 166 -20.98 1.45 -5.38
CA ASP A 166 -20.38 2.68 -5.88
C ASP A 166 -19.39 3.27 -4.87
N GLY A 167 -18.33 3.84 -5.42
CA GLY A 167 -17.32 4.57 -4.68
C GLY A 167 -17.02 5.92 -5.32
N LEU A 168 -16.28 6.74 -4.59
CA LEU A 168 -15.88 8.06 -5.00
C LEU A 168 -14.47 8.33 -4.50
N LEU A 169 -13.58 8.70 -5.42
CA LEU A 169 -12.27 9.24 -5.11
C LEU A 169 -12.22 10.70 -5.50
N THR A 170 -11.75 11.53 -4.58
CA THR A 170 -11.56 12.97 -4.81
C THR A 170 -10.14 13.37 -4.45
N VAL A 171 -9.59 14.29 -5.25
CA VAL A 171 -8.30 14.91 -5.02
C VAL A 171 -8.54 16.41 -4.93
N THR A 172 -8.12 17.00 -3.82
CA THR A 172 -8.38 18.41 -3.48
C THR A 172 -7.07 19.08 -3.11
N GLU A 173 -6.77 20.22 -3.72
CA GLU A 173 -5.74 21.13 -3.22
C GLU A 173 -6.28 21.85 -1.98
N VAL A 174 -5.55 21.77 -0.87
CA VAL A 174 -5.96 22.34 0.42
C VAL A 174 -4.93 23.33 0.92
N GLU A 175 -5.37 24.33 1.69
CA GLU A 175 -4.48 25.39 2.17
C GLU A 175 -3.58 24.95 3.33
N ALA A 176 -4.06 24.00 4.14
CA ALA A 176 -3.37 23.52 5.32
C ALA A 176 -3.52 22.00 5.48
N PRO A 177 -2.52 21.31 6.07
CA PRO A 177 -2.65 19.90 6.41
C PRO A 177 -3.73 19.68 7.47
N LEU A 178 -4.29 18.47 7.50
CA LEU A 178 -5.30 18.08 8.48
C LEU A 178 -4.70 18.09 9.90
N ASP A 179 -5.31 18.85 10.80
CA ASP A 179 -5.01 18.85 12.22
C ASP A 179 -6.08 18.03 12.96
N LEU A 180 -5.77 16.78 13.30
CA LEU A 180 -6.70 15.88 13.97
C LEU A 180 -7.04 16.33 15.41
N GLU A 181 -6.13 17.04 16.09
CA GLU A 181 -6.37 17.51 17.46
C GLU A 181 -7.38 18.67 17.51
N ALA A 182 -7.66 19.30 16.37
CA ALA A 182 -8.67 20.34 16.24
C ALA A 182 -10.12 19.81 16.19
N PHE A 183 -10.30 18.50 16.02
CA PHE A 183 -11.61 17.85 15.94
C PHE A 183 -11.89 16.99 17.18
N ASP A 184 -13.16 16.84 17.52
CA ASP A 184 -13.59 15.89 18.55
C ASP A 184 -13.45 14.46 18.01
N ASP A 185 -13.00 13.50 18.82
CA ASP A 185 -12.84 12.09 18.42
C ASP A 185 -14.15 11.47 17.89
N ALA A 186 -15.32 11.99 18.31
CA ALA A 186 -16.63 11.56 17.84
C ALA A 186 -17.11 12.32 16.58
N ASP A 187 -16.38 13.32 16.09
CA ASP A 187 -16.70 14.04 14.86
C ASP A 187 -16.26 13.23 13.63
N GLY A 188 -17.14 12.33 13.19
CA GLY A 188 -16.90 11.51 12.01
C GLY A 188 -16.95 12.25 10.67
N SER A 189 -17.32 13.54 10.65
CA SER A 189 -17.51 14.29 9.39
C SER A 189 -16.55 15.46 9.21
N GLY A 190 -16.18 16.13 10.30
CA GLY A 190 -15.33 17.31 10.30
C GLY A 190 -14.01 17.11 9.55
N PRO A 191 -13.23 16.05 9.84
CA PRO A 191 -11.96 15.77 9.15
C PRO A 191 -12.09 15.59 7.63
N PHE A 192 -13.30 15.31 7.14
CA PHE A 192 -13.58 15.08 5.72
C PHE A 192 -14.25 16.27 5.03
N ALA A 193 -14.59 17.33 5.77
CA ALA A 193 -15.19 18.52 5.18
C ALA A 193 -14.13 19.37 4.44
N PRO A 194 -14.43 19.91 3.25
CA PRO A 194 -13.57 20.90 2.62
C PRO A 194 -13.66 22.25 3.36
N ALA A 195 -12.53 22.94 3.46
CA ALA A 195 -12.44 24.31 3.98
C ALA A 195 -12.78 25.35 2.90
N GLU A 196 -13.05 26.59 3.33
CA GLU A 196 -13.18 27.73 2.42
C GLU A 196 -11.81 28.01 1.79
N GLY A 197 -11.67 27.81 0.48
CA GLY A 197 -10.40 27.96 -0.25
C GLY A 197 -9.91 26.68 -0.92
N ASP A 198 -10.34 25.52 -0.42
CA ASP A 198 -10.01 24.22 -0.98
C ASP A 198 -10.51 24.07 -2.43
N GLN A 199 -9.67 23.54 -3.31
CA GLN A 199 -9.97 23.37 -4.73
C GLN A 199 -10.02 21.90 -5.10
N LEU A 200 -11.21 21.41 -5.48
CA LEU A 200 -11.36 20.06 -6.03
C LEU A 200 -10.71 20.01 -7.42
N VAL A 201 -9.60 19.29 -7.52
CA VAL A 201 -8.83 19.16 -8.78
C VAL A 201 -9.16 17.88 -9.54
N GLY A 202 -9.62 16.83 -8.85
CA GLY A 202 -9.91 15.55 -9.46
C GLY A 202 -11.07 14.82 -8.79
N ARG A 203 -11.87 14.14 -9.61
CA ARG A 203 -12.94 13.24 -9.18
C ARG A 203 -12.95 12.00 -10.05
N LEU A 204 -12.91 10.83 -9.43
CA LEU A 204 -13.12 9.55 -10.08
C LEU A 204 -14.32 8.87 -9.41
N ASP A 205 -15.31 8.50 -10.21
CA ASP A 205 -16.45 7.70 -9.77
C ASP A 205 -16.10 6.22 -9.97
N GLU A 206 -16.13 5.44 -8.88
CA GLU A 206 -15.90 4.00 -8.90
C GLU A 206 -17.27 3.31 -9.05
N HIS A 207 -17.43 2.49 -10.09
CA HIS A 207 -18.62 1.68 -10.28
C HIS A 207 -18.21 0.20 -10.33
N PRO A 208 -18.90 -0.70 -9.60
CA PRO A 208 -18.67 -2.12 -9.74
C PRO A 208 -19.01 -2.55 -11.17
N PHE A 209 -18.15 -3.37 -11.77
CA PHE A 209 -18.41 -3.94 -13.09
C PHE A 209 -19.59 -4.91 -12.98
N LEU A 210 -20.77 -4.48 -13.40
CA LEU A 210 -21.90 -5.37 -13.63
C LEU A 210 -21.74 -5.95 -15.04
N PRO A 211 -21.67 -7.29 -15.21
CA PRO A 211 -21.78 -7.85 -16.55
C PRO A 211 -23.13 -7.44 -17.12
N ASP A 212 -23.13 -6.84 -18.33
CA ASP A 212 -24.34 -6.38 -19.01
C ASP A 212 -25.43 -7.45 -18.92
N GLU A 213 -26.53 -7.14 -18.23
CA GLU A 213 -27.75 -7.93 -18.35
C GLU A 213 -28.11 -7.94 -19.84
N GLU A 214 -28.12 -9.14 -20.40
CA GLU A 214 -28.35 -9.48 -21.80
C GLU A 214 -29.30 -8.49 -22.49
N ASP A 215 -28.96 -8.09 -23.73
CA ASP A 215 -29.81 -7.41 -24.71
C ASP A 215 -31.16 -8.15 -24.89
N ASP A 216 -32.07 -8.00 -23.93
CA ASP A 216 -33.41 -8.56 -23.92
C ASP A 216 -34.40 -7.56 -24.54
N HIS A 217 -33.95 -6.91 -25.63
CA HIS A 217 -34.80 -6.06 -26.47
C HIS A 217 -35.32 -6.83 -27.69
N ALA A 218 -36.44 -7.50 -27.43
CA ALA A 218 -37.65 -7.45 -28.25
C ALA A 218 -37.54 -7.81 -29.73
N GLY A 219 -37.65 -9.11 -30.01
CA GLY A 219 -38.15 -9.64 -31.29
C GLY A 219 -39.63 -10.06 -31.22
N HIS A 220 -40.55 -9.16 -30.83
CA HIS A 220 -41.99 -9.41 -31.00
C HIS A 220 -42.43 -9.04 -32.43
N ASN A 221 -42.89 -10.07 -33.16
CA ASN A 221 -43.80 -10.10 -34.32
C ASN A 221 -44.02 -8.84 -35.18
N HIS A 222 -43.78 -8.99 -36.50
CA HIS A 222 -44.83 -8.90 -37.52
C HIS A 222 -44.48 -9.70 -38.78
#